data_AF-A0A2S0XHE6-F1
#
_entry.id   AF-A0A2S0XHE6-F1
#
_cell.length_a   1.000
_cell.length_b   1.000
_cell.length_c   1.000
_cell.angle_alpha   90.00
_cell.angle_beta   90.00
_cell.angle_gamma   90.00
#
_symmetry.space_group_name_H-M   'P 1'
#
loop_
_entity.id
_entity.type
_entity.pdbx_description
1 polymer ?
#
loop_
_entity_poly.entity_id
_entity_poly.type
_entity_poly.pdbx_seq_one_letter_code
_entity_poly.pdbx_strand_id
1 'polypeptide(L)'
;MKNWTDQLPLYGCLTGIELPDSGFEVIPGVSLRSVFVDMFGTSLLAFAPPPTPKAPHPGPWVPINGGYTFKSRVQVSITDVSSFDSLSPSAVAWLVAAMLRLQLPSPVRMAVLAAMPFDKMEVTHEPWPITFESATHQVGPYRTPSTVASEEDFLWLRTALPVASRLYHEERFFRAFSVYDQAQWSPTLEMGTVLVWTAIEALFDLGGEREKTKAICRALADYVSDGPSDRDRAFQVIRDMYGMRGSVVHNGGRVAPEDAIQSYQFAKVAFRRCIIDGKLPPSPQRVLQ
;
A
#
# COMPACT_ATOMS: atom_id res chain seq x y z
N MET A 1 20.96 -3.09 17.40
CA MET A 1 19.63 -3.02 18.08
C MET A 1 18.83 -4.22 17.65
N LYS A 2 18.16 -4.91 18.57
CA LYS A 2 17.25 -6.02 18.24
C LYS A 2 16.06 -5.44 17.44
N ASN A 3 15.69 -6.03 16.31
CA ASN A 3 14.55 -5.55 15.52
C ASN A 3 13.25 -5.85 16.30
N TRP A 4 12.78 -4.88 17.08
CA TRP A 4 11.61 -5.08 17.95
C TRP A 4 10.30 -5.04 17.15
N THR A 5 10.30 -4.50 15.93
CA THR A 5 9.12 -4.45 15.07
C THR A 5 8.64 -5.81 14.58
N ASP A 6 9.46 -6.85 14.74
CA ASP A 6 9.09 -8.23 14.46
C ASP A 6 8.77 -9.03 15.75
N GLN A 7 8.48 -8.34 16.86
CA GLN A 7 8.05 -8.94 18.12
C GLN A 7 6.59 -8.63 18.38
N LEU A 8 5.92 -9.56 19.06
CA LEU A 8 4.54 -9.39 19.52
C LEU A 8 4.51 -8.90 20.97
N PRO A 9 3.50 -8.10 21.35
CA PRO A 9 2.50 -7.49 20.48
C PRO A 9 3.09 -6.33 19.66
N LEU A 10 2.59 -6.13 18.44
CA LEU A 10 2.92 -5.00 17.57
C LEU A 10 1.67 -4.15 17.35
N TYR A 11 1.83 -2.84 17.43
CA TYR A 11 0.77 -1.87 17.19
C TYR A 11 1.15 -0.95 16.05
N GLY A 12 0.17 -0.63 15.21
CA GLY A 12 0.37 0.23 14.04
C GLY A 12 -0.69 1.32 13.97
N CYS A 13 -0.29 2.49 13.48
CA CYS A 13 -1.15 3.67 13.41
C CYS A 13 -1.59 3.94 11.98
N LEU A 14 -2.89 3.83 11.71
CA LEU A 14 -3.48 3.98 10.39
C LEU A 14 -4.07 5.39 10.20
N THR A 15 -3.76 5.99 9.05
CA THR A 15 -4.34 7.27 8.58
C THR A 15 -5.30 7.01 7.42
N GLY A 16 -6.10 8.01 7.06
CA GLY A 16 -7.00 7.94 5.88
C GLY A 16 -8.19 6.99 6.07
N ILE A 17 -8.37 6.43 7.26
CA ILE A 17 -9.47 5.55 7.63
C ILE A 17 -9.99 5.97 9.01
N GLU A 18 -11.30 5.83 9.19
CA GLU A 18 -12.01 5.96 10.46
C GLU A 18 -12.88 4.71 10.66
N LEU A 19 -13.09 4.30 11.92
CA LEU A 19 -14.01 3.20 12.23
C LEU A 19 -15.40 3.79 12.58
N PRO A 20 -16.49 3.10 12.22
CA PRO A 20 -17.84 3.49 12.62
C PRO A 20 -18.08 3.23 14.12
N ASP A 21 -17.39 2.22 14.68
CA ASP A 21 -17.48 1.79 16.07
C ASP A 21 -16.11 1.85 16.79
N SER A 22 -16.11 1.52 18.07
CA SER A 22 -14.88 1.55 18.90
C SER A 22 -13.81 0.55 18.47
N GLY A 23 -14.17 -0.56 17.82
CA GLY A 23 -13.21 -1.54 17.31
C GLY A 23 -13.83 -2.71 16.56
N PHE A 24 -12.97 -3.48 15.91
CA PHE A 24 -13.32 -4.63 15.08
C PHE A 24 -12.19 -5.66 15.12
N GLU A 25 -12.49 -6.90 15.47
CA GLU A 25 -11.55 -8.01 15.30
C GLU A 25 -11.58 -8.48 13.84
N VAL A 26 -10.46 -8.32 13.13
CA VAL A 26 -10.37 -8.72 11.72
C VAL A 26 -10.35 -10.23 11.63
N ILE A 27 -9.36 -10.84 12.28
CA ILE A 27 -9.20 -12.28 12.48
C ILE A 27 -8.51 -12.47 13.85
N PRO A 28 -8.49 -13.69 14.41
CA PRO A 28 -7.77 -13.94 15.67
C PRO A 28 -6.34 -13.39 15.61
N GLY A 29 -6.00 -12.58 16.61
CA GLY A 29 -4.68 -11.94 16.70
C GLY A 29 -4.55 -10.58 16.02
N VAL A 30 -5.46 -10.20 15.11
CA VAL A 30 -5.43 -8.92 14.39
C VAL A 30 -6.73 -8.14 14.61
N SER A 31 -6.61 -6.96 15.21
CA SER A 31 -7.76 -6.11 15.52
C SER A 31 -7.52 -4.66 15.12
N LEU A 32 -8.59 -3.95 14.82
CA LEU A 32 -8.63 -2.51 14.59
C LEU A 32 -9.39 -1.85 15.74
N ARG A 33 -8.94 -0.69 16.20
CA ARG A 33 -9.67 0.11 17.18
C ARG A 33 -9.51 1.60 16.91
N SER A 34 -10.51 2.37 17.32
CA SER A 34 -10.45 3.82 17.24
C SER A 34 -9.43 4.37 18.22
N VAL A 35 -8.62 5.34 17.79
CA VAL A 35 -7.62 6.01 18.62
C VAL A 35 -7.43 7.45 18.14
N PHE A 36 -6.84 8.30 18.97
CA PHE A 36 -6.41 9.63 18.55
C PHE A 36 -4.89 9.73 18.60
N VAL A 37 -4.25 9.79 17.43
CA VAL A 37 -2.80 10.02 17.30
C VAL A 37 -2.57 10.94 16.12
N ASP A 38 -2.03 12.12 16.38
CA ASP A 38 -1.57 13.02 15.33
C ASP A 38 -0.05 13.01 15.30
N MET A 39 0.53 12.55 14.18
CA MET A 39 1.97 12.65 13.95
C MET A 39 2.22 13.91 13.12
N PHE A 40 3.06 14.80 13.61
CA PHE A 40 3.41 16.03 12.92
C PHE A 40 4.90 16.31 13.01
N GLY A 41 5.45 16.91 11.96
CA GLY A 41 6.84 17.32 11.90
C GLY A 41 7.00 18.58 11.07
N THR A 42 7.82 19.51 11.55
CA THR A 42 8.24 20.70 10.81
C THR A 42 9.77 20.74 10.77
N SER A 43 10.32 21.09 9.62
CA SER A 43 11.76 21.34 9.51
C SER A 43 12.06 22.71 10.12
N LEU A 44 13.06 22.77 10.99
CA LEU A 44 13.49 24.00 11.66
C LEU A 44 14.83 24.47 11.08
N LEU A 45 14.96 25.76 10.78
CA LEU A 45 16.25 26.41 10.53
C LEU A 45 16.86 26.83 11.87
N ALA A 46 18.08 26.38 12.11
CA ALA A 46 18.95 26.90 13.15
C ALA A 46 19.99 27.83 12.53
N PHE A 47 20.27 28.96 13.19
CA PHE A 47 21.21 29.96 12.69
C PHE A 47 22.58 29.91 13.38
N ALA A 48 22.80 28.90 14.23
CA ALA A 48 24.08 28.63 14.88
C ALA A 48 24.25 27.12 15.16
N PRO A 49 25.50 26.62 15.18
CA PRO A 49 25.80 25.23 15.50
C PRO A 49 25.56 24.94 16.99
N PRO A 50 25.31 23.68 17.37
CA PRO A 50 25.20 23.32 18.78
C PRO A 50 26.57 23.48 19.47
N PRO A 51 26.63 23.90 20.73
CA PRO A 51 27.89 24.05 21.48
C PRO A 51 28.68 22.74 21.62
N THR A 52 27.98 21.60 21.57
CA THR A 52 28.55 20.25 21.60
C THR A 52 27.75 19.31 20.69
N PRO A 53 28.30 18.17 20.25
CA PRO A 53 27.60 17.23 19.37
C PRO A 53 26.28 16.64 19.94
N LYS A 54 26.09 16.69 21.26
CA LYS A 54 24.87 16.21 21.94
C LYS A 54 23.93 17.33 22.38
N ALA A 55 24.33 18.59 22.22
CA ALA A 55 23.50 19.73 22.58
C ALA A 55 22.52 20.06 21.44
N PRO A 56 21.33 20.61 21.75
CA PRO A 56 20.47 21.18 20.73
C PRO A 56 21.12 22.41 20.09
N HIS A 57 20.73 22.74 18.87
CA HIS A 57 21.10 24.01 18.23
C HIS A 57 20.58 25.18 19.07
N PRO A 58 21.35 26.24 19.32
CA PRO A 58 20.82 27.41 20.00
C PRO A 58 19.77 28.13 19.14
N GLY A 59 18.79 28.76 19.80
CA GLY A 59 17.82 29.62 19.13
C GLY A 59 18.46 30.93 18.60
N PRO A 60 17.75 31.70 17.76
CA PRO A 60 16.37 31.45 17.32
C PRO A 60 16.26 30.27 16.35
N TRP A 61 15.10 29.61 16.35
CA TRP A 61 14.72 28.65 15.31
C TRP A 61 13.59 29.22 14.49
N VAL A 62 13.65 29.05 13.17
CA VAL A 62 12.58 29.47 12.26
C VAL A 62 11.99 28.23 11.59
N PRO A 63 10.68 27.98 11.71
CA PRO A 63 10.05 26.89 10.97
C PRO A 63 10.12 27.17 9.47
N ILE A 64 10.49 26.16 8.70
CA ILE A 64 10.43 26.21 7.24
C ILE A 64 8.96 25.99 6.85
N ASN A 65 8.45 26.78 5.90
CA ASN A 65 7.14 26.49 5.31
C ASN A 65 7.20 25.14 4.58
N GLY A 66 6.52 24.16 5.16
CA GLY A 66 6.66 22.75 4.81
C GLY A 66 6.64 21.88 6.06
N GLY A 67 6.51 20.58 5.86
CA GLY A 67 6.34 19.61 6.93
C GLY A 67 5.29 18.58 6.58
N TYR A 68 4.94 17.75 7.56
CA TYR A 68 3.89 16.76 7.39
C TYR A 68 3.02 16.73 8.63
N THR A 69 1.75 16.38 8.42
CA THR A 69 0.82 16.07 9.49
C THR A 69 -0.02 14.89 9.04
N PHE A 70 0.03 13.83 9.83
CA PHE A 70 -0.72 12.61 9.62
C PHE A 70 -1.71 12.46 10.76
N LYS A 71 -3.00 12.61 10.42
CA LYS A 71 -4.10 12.39 11.34
C LYS A 71 -4.43 10.90 11.34
N SER A 72 -4.06 10.22 12.42
CA SER A 72 -4.34 8.81 12.58
C SER A 72 -5.51 8.60 13.52
N ARG A 73 -6.48 7.82 13.06
CA ARG A 73 -7.74 7.60 13.79
C ARG A 73 -7.99 6.14 14.13
N VAL A 74 -7.14 5.24 13.62
CA VAL A 74 -7.27 3.81 13.81
C VAL A 74 -5.93 3.22 14.22
N GLN A 75 -5.93 2.38 15.24
CA GLN A 75 -4.81 1.53 15.60
C GLN A 75 -5.09 0.11 15.10
N VAL A 76 -4.12 -0.50 14.42
CA VAL A 76 -4.06 -1.96 14.28
C VAL A 76 -3.29 -2.55 15.48
N SER A 77 -3.77 -3.67 16.00
CA SER A 77 -3.08 -4.44 17.04
C SER A 77 -2.86 -5.86 16.52
N ILE A 78 -1.61 -6.29 16.52
CA ILE A 78 -1.16 -7.62 16.09
C ILE A 78 -0.59 -8.29 17.33
N THR A 79 -1.31 -9.29 17.81
CA THR A 79 -1.01 -10.02 19.06
C THR A 79 -0.70 -11.50 18.80
N ASP A 80 -1.08 -11.99 17.63
CA ASP A 80 -0.73 -13.32 17.14
C ASP A 80 -0.57 -13.26 15.60
N VAL A 81 0.41 -14.00 15.08
CA VAL A 81 0.68 -14.16 13.64
C VAL A 81 0.62 -15.62 13.20
N SER A 82 0.15 -16.53 14.05
CA SER A 82 0.03 -17.97 13.78
C SER A 82 -0.77 -18.28 12.52
N SER A 83 -1.73 -17.43 12.17
CA SER A 83 -2.59 -17.56 10.98
C SER A 83 -1.94 -17.07 9.67
N PHE A 84 -0.68 -16.59 9.72
CA PHE A 84 0.00 -15.95 8.60
C PHE A 84 1.26 -16.70 8.14
N ASP A 85 1.30 -18.03 8.25
CA ASP A 85 2.30 -18.89 7.60
C ASP A 85 3.78 -18.42 7.76
N SER A 86 4.13 -17.90 8.94
CA SER A 86 5.47 -17.39 9.32
C SER A 86 5.81 -15.96 8.86
N LEU A 87 4.83 -15.15 8.45
CA LEU A 87 5.05 -13.71 8.29
C LEU A 87 5.45 -13.06 9.62
N SER A 88 6.40 -12.14 9.56
CA SER A 88 6.76 -11.34 10.73
C SER A 88 5.63 -10.37 11.09
N PRO A 89 5.53 -9.94 12.36
CA PRO A 89 4.53 -8.94 12.77
C PRO A 89 4.53 -7.67 11.90
N SER A 90 5.70 -7.15 11.50
CA SER A 90 5.79 -5.98 10.63
C SER A 90 5.29 -6.26 9.21
N ALA A 91 5.54 -7.46 8.67
CA ALA A 91 5.00 -7.88 7.38
C ALA A 91 3.47 -8.03 7.42
N VAL A 92 2.91 -8.55 8.52
CA VAL A 92 1.46 -8.57 8.74
C VAL A 92 0.88 -7.15 8.84
N ALA A 93 1.56 -6.24 9.54
CA ALA A 93 1.13 -4.83 9.61
C ALA A 93 1.09 -4.16 8.24
N TRP A 94 2.13 -4.37 7.43
CA TRP A 94 2.16 -3.89 6.04
C TRP A 94 1.04 -4.52 5.21
N LEU A 95 0.84 -5.85 5.30
CA LEU A 95 -0.18 -6.55 4.51
C LEU A 95 -1.59 -6.04 4.86
N VAL A 96 -1.89 -5.82 6.14
CA VAL A 96 -3.17 -5.21 6.56
C VAL A 96 -3.36 -3.83 5.93
N ALA A 97 -2.36 -2.96 5.96
CA ALA A 97 -2.44 -1.64 5.35
C ALA A 97 -2.59 -1.70 3.83
N ALA A 98 -1.82 -2.55 3.15
CA ALA A 98 -1.89 -2.75 1.70
C ALA A 98 -3.27 -3.27 1.27
N MET A 99 -3.85 -4.20 2.03
CA MET A 99 -5.21 -4.72 1.80
C MET A 99 -6.28 -3.66 2.00
N LEU A 100 -6.18 -2.83 3.05
CA LEU A 100 -7.08 -1.71 3.26
C LEU A 100 -6.99 -0.69 2.11
N ARG A 101 -5.79 -0.36 1.61
CA ARG A 101 -5.59 0.49 0.43
C ARG A 101 -6.21 -0.12 -0.84
N LEU A 102 -6.13 -1.45 -0.98
CA LEU A 102 -6.73 -2.16 -2.10
C LEU A 102 -8.27 -2.11 -2.06
N GLN A 103 -8.88 -2.13 -0.87
CA GLN A 103 -10.33 -2.05 -0.70
C GLN A 103 -10.84 -0.60 -0.78
N LEU A 104 -10.34 0.26 0.09
CA LEU A 104 -10.90 1.58 0.36
C LEU A 104 -10.58 2.60 -0.74
N PRO A 105 -11.39 3.67 -0.85
CA PRO A 105 -11.16 4.77 -1.78
C PRO A 105 -10.28 5.89 -1.20
N SER A 106 -9.72 5.71 0.00
CA SER A 106 -8.87 6.68 0.69
C SER A 106 -7.39 6.27 0.71
N PRO A 107 -6.46 7.23 0.85
CA PRO A 107 -5.02 6.96 0.96
C PRO A 107 -4.67 6.43 2.36
N VAL A 108 -4.97 5.14 2.59
CA VAL A 108 -4.62 4.49 3.85
C VAL A 108 -3.10 4.37 3.96
N ARG A 109 -2.58 4.60 5.16
CA ARG A 109 -1.14 4.52 5.47
C ARG A 109 -0.94 4.00 6.89
N MET A 110 0.05 3.13 7.05
CA MET A 110 0.62 2.72 8.32
C MET A 110 1.77 3.67 8.71
N ALA A 111 1.44 4.76 9.40
CA ALA A 111 2.39 5.85 9.64
C ALA A 111 3.47 5.49 10.68
N VAL A 112 3.08 4.79 11.75
CA VAL A 112 3.92 4.52 12.92
C VAL A 112 3.71 3.09 13.40
N LEU A 113 4.79 2.43 13.81
CA LEU A 113 4.74 1.19 14.57
C LEU A 113 5.17 1.43 16.02
N ALA A 114 4.63 0.61 16.94
CA ALA A 114 4.92 0.68 18.36
C ALA A 114 4.81 -0.68 19.06
N ALA A 115 5.54 -0.84 20.17
CA ALA A 115 5.49 -2.05 21.01
C ALA A 115 4.37 -2.01 22.06
N MET A 116 3.60 -0.93 22.12
CA MET A 116 2.48 -0.77 23.05
C MET A 116 1.31 -0.01 22.40
N PRO A 117 0.08 -0.13 22.96
CA PRO A 117 -1.06 0.61 22.47
C PRO A 117 -0.86 2.13 22.56
N PHE A 118 -1.29 2.89 21.54
CA PHE A 118 -1.03 4.33 21.45
C PHE A 118 -1.73 5.17 22.52
N ASP A 119 -2.89 4.76 23.01
CA ASP A 119 -3.60 5.41 24.14
C ASP A 119 -2.96 5.14 25.51
N LYS A 120 -1.96 4.24 25.55
CA LYS A 120 -1.16 3.93 26.74
C LYS A 120 0.28 4.45 26.64
N MET A 121 0.63 5.15 25.56
CA MET A 121 1.94 5.74 25.45
C MET A 121 2.10 6.92 26.40
N GLU A 122 2.85 6.71 27.45
CA GLU A 122 3.41 7.79 28.26
C GLU A 122 4.73 8.27 27.66
N VAL A 123 5.17 9.48 28.03
CA VAL A 123 6.28 10.23 27.42
C VAL A 123 7.66 9.53 27.50
N THR A 124 7.79 8.36 28.14
CA THR A 124 9.10 7.81 28.58
C THR A 124 9.31 6.29 28.40
N HIS A 125 8.60 5.61 27.50
CA HIS A 125 8.79 4.15 27.33
C HIS A 125 9.61 3.77 26.10
N GLU A 126 10.66 2.97 26.32
CA GLU A 126 11.36 2.23 25.27
C GLU A 126 10.66 0.87 25.00
N PRO A 127 10.66 0.37 23.74
CA PRO A 127 11.20 1.04 22.57
C PRO A 127 10.28 2.17 22.09
N TRP A 128 10.91 3.26 21.64
CA TRP A 128 10.20 4.40 21.06
C TRP A 128 9.43 3.97 19.81
N PRO A 129 8.24 4.55 19.56
CA PRO A 129 7.54 4.37 18.30
C PRO A 129 8.45 4.77 17.13
N ILE A 130 8.40 4.02 16.03
CA ILE A 130 9.16 4.34 14.83
C ILE A 130 8.23 4.65 13.67
N THR A 131 8.65 5.59 12.82
CA THR A 131 7.99 5.84 11.54
C THR A 131 8.10 4.60 10.66
N PHE A 132 7.00 4.24 9.99
CA PHE A 132 6.96 3.09 9.09
C PHE A 132 6.80 3.54 7.64
N GLU A 133 5.65 4.09 7.26
CA GLU A 133 5.44 4.70 5.93
C GLU A 133 5.53 6.24 6.01
N SER A 134 6.70 6.80 5.69
CA SER A 134 7.01 8.23 5.90
C SER A 134 6.94 9.11 4.65
N ALA A 135 6.64 8.55 3.47
CA ALA A 135 6.58 9.30 2.21
C ALA A 135 5.60 10.48 2.31
N THR A 136 5.95 11.68 1.86
CA THR A 136 5.10 12.87 2.06
C THR A 136 3.85 12.90 1.18
N HIS A 137 3.84 12.11 0.11
CA HIS A 137 2.75 12.03 -0.85
C HIS A 137 2.37 10.57 -1.11
N GLN A 138 1.12 10.38 -1.53
CA GLN A 138 0.60 9.09 -1.94
C GLN A 138 -0.22 9.29 -3.20
N VAL A 139 0.14 8.59 -4.27
CA VAL A 139 -0.57 8.57 -5.55
C VAL A 139 -1.38 7.29 -5.64
N GLY A 140 -2.51 7.34 -6.34
CA GLY A 140 -3.39 6.20 -6.48
C GLY A 140 -4.81 6.62 -6.80
N PRO A 141 -5.72 5.64 -6.90
CA PRO A 141 -7.09 5.87 -7.35
C PRO A 141 -8.00 6.34 -6.19
N TYR A 142 -7.53 7.32 -5.41
CA TYR A 142 -8.24 7.80 -4.23
C TYR A 142 -9.29 8.86 -4.59
N ARG A 143 -10.42 8.82 -3.90
CA ARG A 143 -11.55 9.74 -4.12
C ARG A 143 -11.74 10.71 -2.95
N THR A 144 -11.26 10.34 -1.76
CA THR A 144 -11.40 11.13 -0.54
C THR A 144 -10.12 11.07 0.30
N PRO A 145 -9.82 12.09 1.11
CA PRO A 145 -8.64 12.09 1.98
C PRO A 145 -8.77 11.16 3.19
N SER A 146 -10.01 10.85 3.60
CA SER A 146 -10.36 9.90 4.66
C SER A 146 -11.66 9.18 4.27
N THR A 147 -11.87 7.98 4.81
CA THR A 147 -13.12 7.22 4.66
C THR A 147 -13.49 6.55 5.97
N VAL A 148 -14.74 6.66 6.38
CA VAL A 148 -15.31 5.81 7.44
C VAL A 148 -15.56 4.44 6.82
N ALA A 149 -14.81 3.43 7.26
CA ALA A 149 -14.93 2.08 6.71
C ALA A 149 -16.26 1.45 7.10
N SER A 150 -16.91 0.79 6.15
CA SER A 150 -18.19 0.12 6.37
C SER A 150 -18.01 -1.29 6.96
N GLU A 151 -19.09 -1.88 7.44
CA GLU A 151 -19.09 -3.29 7.85
C GLU A 151 -18.68 -4.23 6.71
N GLU A 152 -19.06 -3.92 5.47
CA GLU A 152 -18.68 -4.68 4.27
C GLU A 152 -17.16 -4.64 4.04
N ASP A 153 -16.51 -3.49 4.24
CA ASP A 153 -15.06 -3.36 4.11
C ASP A 153 -14.31 -4.25 5.11
N PHE A 154 -14.83 -4.33 6.34
CA PHE A 154 -14.27 -5.16 7.40
C PHE A 154 -14.50 -6.65 7.17
N LEU A 155 -15.69 -7.02 6.70
CA LEU A 155 -15.99 -8.40 6.32
C LEU A 155 -15.10 -8.84 5.14
N TRP A 156 -14.93 -7.97 4.13
CA TRP A 156 -14.00 -8.21 3.05
C TRP A 156 -12.59 -8.43 3.60
N LEU A 157 -12.08 -7.54 4.46
CA LEU A 157 -10.73 -7.69 5.02
C LEU A 157 -10.57 -9.01 5.79
N ARG A 158 -11.55 -9.39 6.62
CA ARG A 158 -11.56 -10.66 7.36
C ARG A 158 -11.43 -11.88 6.44
N THR A 159 -12.16 -11.88 5.33
CA THR A 159 -12.13 -12.99 4.36
C THR A 159 -10.91 -12.97 3.45
N ALA A 160 -10.47 -11.78 3.06
CA ALA A 160 -9.42 -11.57 2.07
C ALA A 160 -8.02 -11.69 2.65
N LEU A 161 -7.81 -11.32 3.92
CA LEU A 161 -6.50 -11.27 4.56
C LEU A 161 -5.82 -12.66 4.66
N PRO A 162 -6.49 -13.75 5.07
CA PRO A 162 -5.88 -15.09 5.03
C PRO A 162 -5.49 -15.54 3.62
N VAL A 163 -6.30 -15.19 2.62
CA VAL A 163 -6.02 -15.51 1.22
C VAL A 163 -4.80 -14.73 0.70
N ALA A 164 -4.73 -13.44 1.01
CA ALA A 164 -3.60 -12.60 0.67
C ALA A 164 -2.32 -13.07 1.37
N SER A 165 -2.39 -13.52 2.62
CA SER A 165 -1.25 -14.10 3.34
C SER A 165 -0.73 -15.35 2.63
N ARG A 166 -1.60 -16.29 2.26
CA ARG A 166 -1.20 -17.48 1.49
C ARG A 166 -0.56 -17.09 0.17
N LEU A 167 -1.20 -16.18 -0.59
CA LEU A 167 -0.67 -15.70 -1.86
C LEU A 167 0.65 -14.96 -1.69
N TYR A 168 0.90 -14.30 -0.57
CA TYR A 168 2.18 -13.63 -0.30
C TYR A 168 3.37 -14.60 -0.29
N HIS A 169 3.17 -15.90 -0.04
CA HIS A 169 4.25 -16.89 -0.16
C HIS A 169 4.52 -17.32 -1.62
N GLU A 170 3.64 -16.97 -2.56
CA GLU A 170 3.91 -17.13 -3.99
C GLU A 170 4.80 -15.97 -4.47
N GLU A 171 6.04 -16.28 -4.85
CA GLU A 171 7.05 -15.28 -5.28
C GLU A 171 6.48 -14.30 -6.32
N ARG A 172 5.69 -14.81 -7.27
CA ARG A 172 5.03 -14.02 -8.32
C ARG A 172 4.04 -13.02 -7.75
N PHE A 173 3.19 -13.44 -6.80
CA PHE A 173 2.24 -12.53 -6.16
C PHE A 173 2.98 -11.50 -5.31
N PHE A 174 3.90 -11.96 -4.45
CA PHE A 174 4.68 -11.10 -3.57
C PHE A 174 5.35 -9.97 -4.35
N ARG A 175 6.14 -10.33 -5.37
CA ARG A 175 6.84 -9.34 -6.20
C ARG A 175 5.88 -8.37 -6.86
N ALA A 176 4.80 -8.88 -7.46
CA ALA A 176 3.83 -8.03 -8.14
C ALA A 176 3.12 -7.08 -7.18
N PHE A 177 2.61 -7.60 -6.06
CA PHE A 177 1.83 -6.84 -5.09
C PHE A 177 2.70 -5.81 -4.36
N SER A 178 3.93 -6.16 -3.98
CA SER A 178 4.87 -5.21 -3.40
C SER A 178 5.24 -4.07 -4.35
N VAL A 179 5.43 -4.34 -5.66
CA VAL A 179 5.69 -3.28 -6.64
C VAL A 179 4.46 -2.39 -6.85
N TYR A 180 3.26 -2.96 -6.90
CA TYR A 180 2.02 -2.21 -6.96
C TYR A 180 1.84 -1.30 -5.74
N ASP A 181 2.09 -1.85 -4.55
CA ASP A 181 2.00 -1.12 -3.30
C ASP A 181 3.02 0.03 -3.25
N GLN A 182 4.25 -0.23 -3.70
CA GLN A 182 5.31 0.77 -3.79
C GLN A 182 5.04 1.88 -4.79
N ALA A 183 4.35 1.57 -5.89
CA ALA A 183 4.02 2.56 -6.92
C ALA A 183 3.29 3.76 -6.33
N GLN A 184 2.44 3.53 -5.32
CA GLN A 184 1.66 4.56 -4.64
C GLN A 184 2.52 5.59 -3.91
N TRP A 185 3.77 5.29 -3.59
CA TRP A 185 4.68 6.20 -2.90
C TRP A 185 5.60 6.95 -3.87
N SER A 186 5.31 6.87 -5.17
CA SER A 186 6.13 7.51 -6.19
C SER A 186 6.05 9.04 -6.10
N PRO A 187 7.17 9.77 -6.23
CA PRO A 187 7.23 11.22 -6.28
C PRO A 187 6.55 11.81 -7.53
N THR A 188 6.38 11.03 -8.60
CA THR A 188 5.74 11.47 -9.85
C THR A 188 4.75 10.43 -10.37
N LEU A 189 3.75 10.91 -11.13
CA LEU A 189 2.74 10.05 -11.76
C LEU A 189 3.36 9.14 -12.82
N GLU A 190 4.37 9.63 -13.53
CA GLU A 190 5.13 8.87 -14.53
C GLU A 190 5.77 7.63 -13.90
N MET A 191 6.50 7.80 -12.79
CA MET A 191 7.17 6.69 -12.12
C MET A 191 6.16 5.72 -11.51
N GLY A 192 5.09 6.23 -10.89
CA GLY A 192 4.01 5.40 -10.38
C GLY A 192 3.35 4.57 -11.49
N THR A 193 3.09 5.18 -12.65
CA THR A 193 2.49 4.50 -13.80
C THR A 193 3.40 3.38 -14.32
N VAL A 194 4.70 3.64 -14.45
CA VAL A 194 5.67 2.60 -14.85
C VAL A 194 5.67 1.43 -13.88
N LEU A 195 5.71 1.70 -12.57
CA LEU A 195 5.72 0.67 -11.53
C LEU A 195 4.41 -0.14 -11.51
N VAL A 196 3.25 0.51 -11.66
CA VAL A 196 1.96 -0.20 -11.75
C VAL A 196 1.93 -1.17 -12.92
N TRP A 197 2.40 -0.75 -14.10
CA TRP A 197 2.44 -1.65 -15.26
C TRP A 197 3.47 -2.77 -15.07
N THR A 198 4.60 -2.51 -14.43
CA THR A 198 5.56 -3.56 -14.04
C THR A 198 4.95 -4.55 -13.05
N ALA A 199 4.13 -4.09 -12.10
CA ALA A 199 3.40 -4.97 -11.20
C ALA A 199 2.40 -5.86 -11.95
N ILE A 200 1.67 -5.31 -12.93
CA ILE A 200 0.76 -6.10 -13.78
C ILE A 200 1.55 -7.13 -14.59
N GLU A 201 2.66 -6.75 -15.23
CA GLU A 201 3.50 -7.69 -15.99
C GLU A 201 4.01 -8.84 -15.14
N ALA A 202 4.46 -8.56 -13.91
CA ALA A 202 4.87 -9.57 -12.95
C ALA A 202 3.67 -10.45 -12.53
N LEU A 203 2.52 -9.82 -12.23
CA LEU A 203 1.31 -10.54 -11.84
C LEU A 203 0.83 -11.48 -12.93
N PHE A 204 1.02 -11.17 -14.22
CA PHE A 204 0.64 -11.99 -15.37
C PHE A 204 1.77 -12.88 -15.92
N ASP A 205 2.96 -12.87 -15.31
CA ASP A 205 4.13 -13.65 -15.70
C ASP A 205 4.53 -13.45 -17.18
N LEU A 206 4.59 -12.18 -17.60
CA LEU A 206 4.86 -11.78 -18.98
C LEU A 206 6.34 -11.47 -19.25
N GLY A 207 7.24 -11.85 -18.34
CA GLY A 207 8.66 -11.50 -18.40
C GLY A 207 9.35 -11.99 -19.68
N GLY A 208 9.05 -13.24 -20.09
CA GLY A 208 9.63 -13.91 -21.25
C GLY A 208 8.84 -13.74 -22.57
N GLU A 209 7.73 -13.02 -22.57
CA GLU A 209 6.89 -12.86 -23.77
C GLU A 209 7.57 -11.98 -24.83
N ARG A 210 7.54 -12.44 -26.09
CA ARG A 210 8.11 -11.68 -27.23
C ARG A 210 7.20 -10.51 -27.63
N GLU A 211 5.89 -10.73 -27.69
CA GLU A 211 4.89 -9.70 -28.03
C GLU A 211 4.21 -9.14 -26.76
N LYS A 212 4.99 -8.54 -25.85
CA LYS A 212 4.51 -8.09 -24.53
C LYS A 212 3.24 -7.26 -24.58
N THR A 213 3.15 -6.29 -25.50
CA THR A 213 1.97 -5.43 -25.65
C THR A 213 0.71 -6.23 -25.93
N LYS A 214 0.75 -7.18 -26.87
CA LYS A 214 -0.43 -7.98 -27.21
C LYS A 214 -0.77 -8.95 -26.09
N ALA A 215 0.24 -9.58 -25.48
CA ALA A 215 0.07 -10.51 -24.38
C ALA A 215 -0.59 -9.85 -23.17
N ILE A 216 -0.09 -8.68 -22.73
CA ILE A 216 -0.65 -7.96 -21.58
C ILE A 216 -2.07 -7.46 -21.85
N CYS A 217 -2.32 -6.90 -23.04
CA CYS A 217 -3.65 -6.40 -23.39
C CYS A 217 -4.70 -7.51 -23.36
N ARG A 218 -4.37 -8.67 -23.95
CA ARG A 218 -5.27 -9.82 -23.97
C ARG A 218 -5.47 -10.39 -22.57
N ALA A 219 -4.38 -10.70 -21.87
CA ALA A 219 -4.45 -11.36 -20.57
C ALA A 219 -5.18 -10.49 -19.54
N LEU A 220 -4.90 -9.18 -19.51
CA LEU A 220 -5.55 -8.28 -18.57
C LEU A 220 -7.01 -8.03 -18.96
N ALA A 221 -7.35 -7.82 -20.24
CA ALA A 221 -8.73 -7.63 -20.68
C ALA A 221 -9.60 -8.88 -20.39
N ASP A 222 -9.10 -10.07 -20.69
CA ASP A 222 -9.77 -11.34 -20.35
C ASP A 222 -9.98 -11.47 -18.83
N TYR A 223 -9.09 -10.90 -18.01
CA TYR A 223 -9.10 -11.02 -16.56
C TYR A 223 -9.89 -9.93 -15.83
N VAL A 224 -10.14 -8.77 -16.43
CA VAL A 224 -10.88 -7.67 -15.77
C VAL A 224 -12.30 -7.48 -16.29
N SER A 225 -12.67 -8.15 -17.38
CA SER A 225 -13.99 -7.99 -18.00
C SER A 225 -15.01 -9.05 -17.61
N ASP A 226 -16.29 -8.67 -17.66
CA ASP A 226 -17.44 -9.52 -17.33
C ASP A 226 -18.07 -10.22 -18.55
N GLY A 227 -17.65 -9.85 -19.77
CA GLY A 227 -18.17 -10.45 -21.00
C GLY A 227 -17.47 -9.98 -22.28
N PRO A 228 -17.82 -10.53 -23.46
CA PRO A 228 -17.08 -10.30 -24.71
C PRO A 228 -17.05 -8.84 -25.18
N SER A 229 -18.17 -8.12 -25.10
CA SER A 229 -18.23 -6.71 -25.52
C SER A 229 -17.43 -5.80 -24.58
N ASP A 230 -17.44 -6.10 -23.29
CA ASP A 230 -16.65 -5.37 -22.30
C ASP A 230 -15.15 -5.65 -22.47
N ARG A 231 -14.80 -6.90 -22.81
CA ARG A 231 -13.41 -7.29 -23.08
C ARG A 231 -12.81 -6.51 -24.23
N ASP A 232 -13.51 -6.37 -25.35
CA ASP A 232 -12.96 -5.67 -26.52
C ASP A 232 -12.74 -4.18 -26.21
N ARG A 233 -13.63 -3.57 -25.42
CA ARG A 233 -13.46 -2.21 -24.91
C ARG A 233 -12.27 -2.12 -23.96
N ALA A 234 -12.17 -3.03 -22.98
CA ALA A 234 -11.06 -3.08 -22.04
C ALA A 234 -9.72 -3.24 -22.77
N PHE A 235 -9.66 -4.10 -23.78
CA PHE A 235 -8.47 -4.31 -24.60
C PHE A 235 -7.97 -3.01 -25.24
N GLN A 236 -8.86 -2.21 -25.83
CA GLN A 236 -8.45 -0.94 -26.45
C GLN A 236 -7.91 0.04 -25.41
N VAL A 237 -8.61 0.20 -24.29
CA VAL A 237 -8.17 1.08 -23.21
C VAL A 237 -6.81 0.63 -22.66
N ILE A 238 -6.64 -0.66 -22.39
CA ILE A 238 -5.39 -1.23 -21.87
C ILE A 238 -4.24 -1.01 -22.86
N ARG A 239 -4.49 -1.21 -24.16
CA ARG A 239 -3.48 -0.98 -25.20
C ARG A 239 -2.99 0.46 -25.22
N ASP A 240 -3.91 1.40 -25.17
CA ASP A 240 -3.59 2.82 -25.22
C ASP A 240 -2.81 3.24 -23.95
N MET A 241 -3.24 2.76 -22.77
CA MET A 241 -2.54 3.02 -21.50
C MET A 241 -1.14 2.37 -21.44
N TYR A 242 -1.01 1.13 -21.91
CA TYR A 242 0.29 0.44 -21.97
C TYR A 242 1.25 1.11 -22.97
N GLY A 243 0.72 1.58 -24.11
CA GLY A 243 1.47 2.37 -25.08
C GLY A 243 1.98 3.69 -24.48
N MET A 244 1.14 4.37 -23.70
CA MET A 244 1.52 5.58 -22.96
C MET A 244 2.64 5.32 -21.96
N ARG A 245 2.60 4.21 -21.20
CA ARG A 245 3.73 3.77 -20.37
C ARG A 245 5.02 3.58 -21.18
N GLY A 246 4.93 3.02 -22.39
CA GLY A 246 6.07 2.90 -23.30
C GLY A 246 6.67 4.26 -23.67
N SER A 247 5.82 5.26 -23.95
CA SER A 247 6.25 6.63 -24.24
C SER A 247 6.95 7.31 -23.06
N VAL A 248 6.46 7.10 -21.83
CA VAL A 248 7.11 7.61 -20.61
C VAL A 248 8.53 7.06 -20.49
N VAL A 249 8.70 5.74 -20.64
CA VAL A 249 9.99 5.07 -20.46
C VAL A 249 11.00 5.45 -21.54
N HIS A 250 10.57 5.54 -22.80
CA HIS A 250 11.50 5.73 -23.92
C HIS A 250 11.70 7.19 -24.32
N ASN A 251 10.70 8.05 -24.11
CA ASN A 251 10.67 9.40 -24.64
C ASN A 251 10.51 10.48 -23.55
N GLY A 252 10.47 10.10 -22.27
CA GLY A 252 10.20 11.04 -21.17
C GLY A 252 8.82 11.68 -21.27
N GLY A 253 7.85 10.96 -21.85
CA GLY A 253 6.47 11.43 -21.97
C GLY A 253 5.85 11.74 -20.61
N ARG A 254 4.89 12.69 -20.60
CA ARG A 254 4.08 13.00 -19.42
C ARG A 254 2.85 12.11 -19.36
N VAL A 255 2.38 11.83 -18.15
CA VAL A 255 1.14 11.07 -17.93
C VAL A 255 0.04 12.01 -17.43
N ALA A 256 -1.12 11.97 -18.07
CA ALA A 256 -2.29 12.68 -17.59
C ALA A 256 -2.81 12.04 -16.29
N PRO A 257 -3.25 12.80 -15.27
CA PRO A 257 -3.68 12.23 -13.99
C PRO A 257 -4.77 11.15 -14.12
N GLU A 258 -5.68 11.31 -15.09
CA GLU A 258 -6.79 10.41 -15.36
C GLU A 258 -6.29 9.05 -15.86
N ASP A 259 -5.29 9.08 -16.74
CA ASP A 259 -4.67 7.89 -17.31
C ASP A 259 -3.83 7.13 -16.27
N ALA A 260 -3.13 7.87 -15.40
CA ALA A 260 -2.45 7.29 -14.25
C ALA A 260 -3.47 6.59 -13.34
N ILE A 261 -4.54 7.28 -12.93
CA ILE A 261 -5.60 6.72 -12.09
C ILE A 261 -6.20 5.47 -12.73
N GLN A 262 -6.48 5.49 -14.04
CA GLN A 262 -7.01 4.34 -14.76
C GLN A 262 -6.05 3.14 -14.75
N SER A 263 -4.74 3.39 -14.88
CA SER A 263 -3.72 2.34 -14.74
C SER A 263 -3.75 1.69 -13.34
N TYR A 264 -3.84 2.50 -12.28
CA TYR A 264 -4.01 1.99 -10.91
C TYR A 264 -5.30 1.20 -10.72
N GLN A 265 -6.40 1.61 -11.35
CA GLN A 265 -7.67 0.89 -11.27
C GLN A 265 -7.57 -0.51 -11.89
N PHE A 266 -6.92 -0.65 -13.05
CA PHE A 266 -6.71 -1.98 -13.64
C PHE A 266 -5.91 -2.91 -12.72
N ALA A 267 -4.82 -2.41 -12.12
CA ALA A 267 -4.06 -3.19 -11.15
C ALA A 267 -4.92 -3.54 -9.92
N LYS A 268 -5.65 -2.57 -9.35
CA LYS A 268 -6.56 -2.78 -8.22
C LYS A 268 -7.57 -3.89 -8.52
N VAL A 269 -8.22 -3.86 -9.68
CA VAL A 269 -9.17 -4.91 -10.09
C VAL A 269 -8.48 -6.26 -10.23
N ALA A 270 -7.32 -6.32 -10.89
CA ALA A 270 -6.58 -7.58 -11.08
C ALA A 270 -6.15 -8.21 -9.74
N PHE A 271 -5.57 -7.43 -8.82
CA PHE A 271 -5.17 -7.95 -7.50
C PHE A 271 -6.39 -8.37 -6.66
N ARG A 272 -7.48 -7.58 -6.67
CA ARG A 272 -8.72 -7.96 -5.98
C ARG A 272 -9.25 -9.29 -6.51
N ARG A 273 -9.26 -9.50 -7.83
CA ARG A 273 -9.71 -10.75 -8.44
C ARG A 273 -8.82 -11.93 -8.04
N CYS A 274 -7.49 -11.76 -7.99
CA CYS A 274 -6.58 -12.80 -7.50
C CYS A 274 -6.92 -13.24 -6.07
N ILE A 275 -7.24 -12.28 -5.21
CA ILE A 275 -7.59 -12.52 -3.80
C ILE A 275 -8.97 -13.16 -3.68
N ILE A 276 -9.97 -12.70 -4.43
CA ILE A 276 -11.32 -13.28 -4.47
C ILE A 276 -11.27 -14.72 -4.98
N ASP A 277 -10.56 -14.97 -6.08
CA ASP A 277 -10.43 -16.30 -6.69
C ASP A 277 -9.46 -17.20 -5.91
N GLY A 278 -8.65 -16.62 -5.02
CA GLY A 278 -7.62 -17.30 -4.23
C GLY A 278 -6.48 -17.91 -5.03
N LYS A 279 -6.27 -17.46 -6.28
CA LYS A 279 -5.28 -17.98 -7.22
C LYS A 279 -4.72 -16.88 -8.12
N LEU A 280 -3.51 -17.11 -8.62
CA LEU A 280 -2.86 -16.22 -9.58
C LEU A 280 -3.45 -16.35 -10.99
N PRO A 281 -3.34 -15.31 -11.85
CA PRO A 281 -3.72 -15.42 -13.24
C PRO A 281 -2.88 -16.51 -13.94
N PRO A 282 -3.45 -17.21 -14.94
CA PRO A 282 -2.71 -18.21 -15.69
C PRO A 282 -1.44 -17.60 -16.30
N SER A 283 -0.33 -18.33 -16.21
CA SER A 283 0.93 -17.93 -16.85
C SER A 283 0.92 -18.44 -18.29
N PRO A 284 1.15 -17.58 -19.30
CA PRO A 284 1.35 -18.01 -20.68
C PRO A 284 2.52 -18.99 -20.83
N GLN A 285 3.53 -18.89 -19.96
CA GLN A 285 4.73 -19.73 -20.00
C GLN A 285 4.48 -21.16 -19.54
N ARG A 286 3.41 -21.40 -18.75
CA ARG A 286 3.08 -22.74 -18.20
C ARG A 286 2.13 -23.57 -19.06
N VAL A 287 1.62 -23.05 -20.17
CA VAL A 287 0.70 -23.79 -21.08
C VAL A 287 1.47 -24.74 -22.03
N LEU A 288 2.81 -24.70 -22.01
CA LEU A 288 3.70 -25.48 -22.89
C LEU A 288 4.49 -26.59 -22.18
N GLN A 289 4.10 -26.98 -20.96
CA GLN A 289 4.60 -28.16 -20.26
C GLN A 289 3.46 -29.14 -19.99
#